data_AF-A0A1X0DYJ3-F1
#
_entry.id   AF-A0A1X0DYJ3-F1
#
_cell.length_a   1.000
_cell.length_b   1.000
_cell.length_c   1.000
_cell.angle_alpha   90.00
_cell.angle_beta   90.00
_cell.angle_gamma   90.00
#
_symmetry.space_group_name_H-M   'P 1'
#
loop_
_entity.id
_entity.type
_entity.pdbx_description
1 polymer ?
#
loop_
_entity_poly.entity_id
_entity_poly.type
_entity_poly.pdbx_seq_one_letter_code
_entity_poly.pdbx_strand_id
1 'polypeptide(L)' 'MALTLGAKVRIERDETKHPSRGTWPWYRGKTGTVVGINRAGMGATEYGVGFGKAKWADAWFKGYELAVMR' A
#
# COMPACT_ATOMS: atom_id res chain seq x y z
N MET A 1 -6.19 10.52 -7.37
CA MET A 1 -5.80 11.25 -6.14
C MET A 1 -4.55 10.61 -5.58
N ALA A 2 -3.59 11.40 -5.10
CA ALA A 2 -2.49 10.87 -4.30
C ALA A 2 -3.03 10.44 -2.93
N LEU A 3 -2.57 9.29 -2.42
CA LEU A 3 -2.88 8.84 -1.07
C LEU A 3 -2.22 9.76 -0.03
N THR A 4 -2.91 10.00 1.07
CA THR A 4 -2.44 10.82 2.20
C THR A 4 -2.15 9.96 3.42
N LEU A 5 -1.33 10.48 4.34
CA LEU A 5 -1.16 9.88 5.66
C LEU A 5 -2.52 9.79 6.37
N GLY A 6 -2.77 8.68 7.05
CA GLY A 6 -4.02 8.40 7.74
C GLY A 6 -5.12 7.78 6.85
N ALA A 7 -4.94 7.75 5.52
CA ALA A 7 -5.92 7.15 4.62
C ALA A 7 -6.09 5.64 4.92
N LYS A 8 -7.34 5.18 5.01
CA LYS A 8 -7.67 3.76 5.07
C LYS A 8 -7.64 3.16 3.66
N VAL A 9 -6.95 2.04 3.54
CA VAL A 9 -6.72 1.39 2.24
C VAL A 9 -6.92 -0.11 2.35
N ARG A 10 -7.40 -0.72 1.28
CA ARG A 10 -7.36 -2.17 1.05
C ARG A 10 -6.19 -2.48 0.13
N ILE A 11 -5.44 -3.53 0.45
CA ILE A 11 -4.36 -4.03 -0.40
C ILE A 11 -4.97 -4.81 -1.56
N GLU A 12 -4.98 -4.19 -2.72
CA GLU A 12 -5.67 -4.70 -3.90
C GLU A 12 -4.95 -4.27 -5.17
N ARG A 13 -4.73 -5.21 -6.09
CA ARG A 13 -4.13 -4.95 -7.39
C ARG A 13 -4.75 -5.85 -8.45
N ASP A 14 -4.71 -5.39 -9.69
CA ASP A 14 -5.07 -6.18 -10.86
C ASP A 14 -3.96 -7.20 -11.17
N GLU A 15 -4.22 -8.50 -10.91
CA GLU A 15 -3.24 -9.56 -11.14
C GLU A 15 -3.05 -9.94 -12.60
N THR A 16 -3.98 -9.55 -13.47
CA THR A 16 -3.83 -9.79 -14.90
C THR A 16 -2.72 -8.90 -15.47
N LYS A 17 -2.51 -7.72 -14.86
CA LYS A 17 -1.43 -6.78 -15.20
C LYS A 17 -0.19 -6.93 -14.31
N HIS A 18 -0.39 -7.31 -13.04
CA HIS A 18 0.67 -7.44 -12.06
C HIS A 18 0.59 -8.81 -11.36
N PRO A 19 1.16 -9.87 -11.95
CA PRO A 19 1.03 -11.24 -11.46
C PRO A 19 1.48 -11.43 -10.01
N SER A 20 0.76 -12.29 -9.27
CA SER A 20 1.10 -12.70 -7.90
C SER A 20 2.57 -13.10 -7.76
N ARG A 21 3.34 -12.39 -6.92
CA ARG A 21 4.78 -12.67 -6.72
C ARG A 21 5.30 -12.16 -5.38
N GLY A 22 6.38 -12.77 -4.90
CA GLY A 22 7.05 -12.37 -3.66
C GLY A 22 6.11 -12.44 -2.46
N THR A 23 6.15 -11.41 -1.61
CA THR A 23 5.34 -11.32 -0.39
C THR A 23 3.92 -10.81 -0.62
N TRP A 24 3.54 -10.52 -1.87
CA TRP A 24 2.20 -10.02 -2.21
C TRP A 24 1.04 -10.88 -1.65
N PRO A 25 1.06 -12.22 -1.76
CA PRO A 25 -0.03 -13.06 -1.24
C PRO A 25 -0.29 -12.89 0.26
N TRP A 26 0.70 -12.46 1.03
CA TRP A 26 0.58 -12.30 2.48
C TRP A 26 -0.23 -11.07 2.88
N TYR A 27 -0.39 -10.12 1.96
CA TYR A 27 -1.04 -8.83 2.21
C TYR A 27 -2.32 -8.62 1.42
N ARG A 28 -2.50 -9.33 0.29
CA ARG A 28 -3.71 -9.27 -0.53
C ARG A 28 -4.98 -9.28 0.34
N GLY A 29 -5.86 -8.33 0.10
CA GLY A 29 -7.17 -8.23 0.74
C GLY A 29 -7.15 -7.68 2.17
N LYS A 30 -5.97 -7.47 2.78
CA LYS A 30 -5.88 -6.82 4.09
C LYS A 30 -6.26 -5.34 3.99
N THR A 31 -6.77 -4.80 5.09
CA THR A 31 -7.04 -3.37 5.26
C THR A 31 -6.03 -2.78 6.23
N GLY A 32 -5.49 -1.61 5.90
CA GLY A 32 -4.52 -0.91 6.73
C GLY A 32 -4.68 0.61 6.64
N THR A 33 -3.72 1.30 7.24
CA THR A 33 -3.64 2.77 7.24
C THR A 33 -2.33 3.21 6.63
N VAL A 34 -2.34 4.21 5.75
CA VAL A 34 -1.12 4.81 5.23
C VAL A 34 -0.43 5.58 6.35
N VAL A 35 0.80 5.20 6.69
CA VAL A 35 1.62 5.80 7.76
C VAL A 35 2.94 6.39 7.25
N GLY A 36 3.30 6.14 5.99
CA GLY A 36 4.47 6.72 5.35
C GLY A 36 4.25 6.97 3.86
N ILE A 37 4.90 7.99 3.33
CA ILE A 37 4.92 8.30 1.89
C ILE A 37 6.38 8.55 1.50
N ASN A 38 6.91 7.71 0.61
CA ASN A 38 8.25 7.85 0.06
C ASN A 38 8.17 8.32 -1.39
N ARG A 39 8.82 9.45 -1.69
CA ARG A 39 8.86 10.09 -3.01
C ARG A 39 10.29 10.25 -3.56
N ALA A 40 11.20 9.37 -3.17
CA ALA A 40 12.60 9.44 -3.63
C ALA A 40 12.68 9.50 -5.16
N GLY A 41 13.36 10.54 -5.66
CA GLY A 41 13.40 10.92 -7.07
C GLY A 41 13.98 9.82 -7.95
N MET A 42 13.34 9.60 -9.10
CA MET A 42 13.53 8.54 -10.10
C MET A 42 12.69 7.27 -9.93
N GLY A 43 11.93 7.11 -8.83
CA GLY A 43 11.04 5.95 -8.62
C GLY A 43 9.54 6.32 -8.56
N ALA A 44 8.67 5.30 -8.71
CA ALA A 44 7.25 5.45 -8.41
C ALA A 44 7.02 5.58 -6.90
N THR A 45 6.19 6.54 -6.49
CA THR A 45 5.79 6.78 -5.09
C THR A 45 5.40 5.48 -4.38
N GLU A 46 5.93 5.30 -3.17
CA GLU A 46 5.63 4.17 -2.31
C GLU A 46 4.90 4.64 -1.06
N TYR A 47 3.97 3.80 -0.61
CA TYR A 47 3.13 4.07 0.53
C TYR A 47 3.36 2.99 1.58
N GLY A 48 3.85 3.41 2.74
CA GLY A 48 3.99 2.55 3.90
C GLY A 48 2.62 2.35 4.54
N VAL A 49 2.17 1.11 4.66
CA VAL A 49 0.89 0.75 5.26
C VAL A 49 1.13 -0.01 6.56
N GLY A 50 0.49 0.46 7.63
CA GLY A 50 0.39 -0.26 8.90
C GLY A 50 -0.93 -1.02 9.00
N PHE A 51 -0.87 -2.29 9.38
CA PHE A 51 -2.02 -3.17 9.64
C PHE A 51 -2.36 -3.26 11.13
N GLY A 52 -1.43 -2.88 12.01
CA GLY A 52 -1.61 -2.85 13.46
C GLY A 52 -1.98 -1.48 14.03
N LYS A 53 -1.93 -1.37 15.36
CA LYS A 53 -2.15 -0.10 16.11
C LYS A 53 -0.91 0.81 16.13
N ALA A 54 0.23 0.31 15.67
CA ALA A 54 1.48 1.03 15.72
C ALA A 54 1.59 2.04 14.56
N LYS A 55 2.39 3.10 14.75
CA LYS A 55 2.55 4.19 13.78
C LYS A 55 3.69 3.97 12.76
N TRP A 56 4.17 2.73 12.61
CA TRP A 56 5.22 2.36 11.66
C TRP A 56 4.64 1.52 10.52
N ALA A 57 5.31 1.55 9.36
CA ALA A 57 4.88 0.78 8.20
C ALA A 57 5.27 -0.70 8.38
N ASP A 58 4.29 -1.59 8.27
CA ASP A 58 4.54 -3.04 8.23
C ASP A 58 5.05 -3.47 6.85
N ALA A 59 4.57 -2.81 5.79
CA ALA A 59 4.99 -3.04 4.40
C ALA A 59 4.83 -1.79 3.54
N TRP A 60 5.54 -1.75 2.41
CA TRP A 60 5.50 -0.66 1.43
C TRP A 60 4.89 -1.14 0.11
N PHE A 61 4.01 -0.32 -0.46
CA PHE A 61 3.21 -0.66 -1.63
C PHE A 61 3.30 0.43 -2.69
N LYS A 62 3.17 0.04 -3.96
CA LYS A 62 2.93 0.99 -5.05
C LYS A 62 1.49 1.50 -5.03
N GLY A 63 1.25 2.66 -5.62
CA GLY A 63 -0.10 3.24 -5.68
C GLY A 63 -1.16 2.33 -6.33
N TYR A 64 -0.78 1.52 -7.33
CA TYR A 64 -1.70 0.59 -8.00
C TYR A 64 -2.01 -0.68 -7.17
N GLU A 65 -1.38 -0.82 -6.01
CA GLU A 65 -1.58 -1.94 -5.08
C GLU A 65 -2.52 -1.56 -3.91
N LEU A 66 -3.07 -0.35 -3.94
CA LEU A 66 -3.88 0.21 -2.87
C LEU A 66 -5.21 0.76 -3.41
N ALA A 67 -6.31 0.32 -2.81
CA ALA A 67 -7.63 0.88 -3.03
C ALA A 67 -8.05 1.73 -1.81
N VAL A 68 -8.38 3.01 -2.05
CA VAL A 68 -8.88 3.91 -0.99
C VAL A 68 -10.23 3.43 -0.50
N MET A 69 -10.36 3.27 0.81
CA MET A 69 -11.65 3.05 1.46
C MET A 69 -12.25 4.42 1.82
N ARG A 70 -13.48 4.66 1.35
CA ARG A 70 -14.24 5.87 1.70
C ARG A 70 -14.94 5.69 3.04
#